data_AF-A0A9P7E9S2-F1
#
_entry.id   AF-A0A9P7E9S2-F1
#
_cell.length_a   1.000
_cell.length_b   1.000
_cell.length_c   1.000
_cell.angle_alpha   90.00
_cell.angle_beta   90.00
_cell.angle_gamma   90.00
#
_symmetry.space_group_name_H-M   'P 1'
#
loop_
_entity.id
_entity.type
_entity.pdbx_description
1 polymer ?
#
loop_
_entity_poly.entity_id
_entity_poly.type
_entity_poly.pdbx_seq_one_letter_code
_entity_poly.pdbx_strand_id
1 'polypeptide(L)'
;MRLQTNIHPFCHSRMSVSDTFGLQLAKYTNVAASTILIYDYFVTLHSEVQWAWGRKWGIIHTTFAVSRYAPFAGALMTSYSAVKAWGNQDCAPFNDAVNGIHFLGIIASEGLLIARVYAFSGNKKAYLIALLSFGLVILVASVILSAAPINFNIPGAGPPCVFEGARSSALPYGLLMFFEIVLMFTTAFLRYRHYFGFHNKLIRDIYRDGLLYMFCITMISTVNVIVTTVLPLSYSEMLNTPQIVAHSVLASRILFNLQANKEQSIVPTFLSTIVPEMQSLPDELQARHESREIFTPAGQPDQA
;
A
#
# COMPACT_ATOMS: atom_id res chain seq x y z
N MET A 1 71.94 18.89 -8.53
CA MET A 1 70.89 18.38 -7.62
C MET A 1 69.64 19.23 -7.80
N ARG A 2 68.67 18.76 -8.59
CA ARG A 2 67.34 19.37 -8.70
C ARG A 2 66.34 18.37 -8.13
N LEU A 3 65.57 18.82 -7.13
CA LEU A 3 64.50 18.07 -6.47
C LEU A 3 63.42 17.69 -7.48
N GLN A 4 63.12 16.38 -7.59
CA GLN A 4 61.89 15.89 -8.20
C GLN A 4 60.77 15.96 -7.14
N THR A 5 59.93 16.98 -7.24
CA THR A 5 58.57 16.96 -6.69
C THR A 5 57.70 16.08 -7.59
N ASN A 6 57.55 14.80 -7.23
CA ASN A 6 56.52 13.92 -7.82
C ASN A 6 55.18 14.24 -7.17
N ILE A 7 54.38 15.04 -7.87
CA ILE A 7 52.96 15.27 -7.59
C ILE A 7 52.22 14.02 -8.10
N HIS A 8 51.76 13.16 -7.19
CA HIS A 8 50.83 12.09 -7.52
C HIS A 8 49.48 12.70 -7.93
N PRO A 9 48.92 12.37 -9.10
CA PRO A 9 47.62 12.87 -9.50
C PRO A 9 46.52 12.12 -8.73
N PHE A 10 45.70 12.87 -8.02
CA PHE A 10 44.42 12.41 -7.48
C PHE A 10 43.59 11.78 -8.61
N CYS A 11 43.32 10.48 -8.48
CA CYS A 11 42.44 9.74 -9.37
C CYS A 11 40.99 10.15 -9.07
N HIS A 12 40.52 11.21 -9.71
CA HIS A 12 39.11 11.57 -9.73
C HIS A 12 38.42 10.61 -10.71
N SER A 13 37.75 9.57 -10.21
CA SER A 13 36.89 8.70 -11.04
C SER A 13 35.91 9.60 -11.79
N ARG A 14 36.05 9.72 -13.13
CA ARG A 14 35.06 10.41 -13.96
C ARG A 14 33.84 9.50 -14.06
N MET A 15 32.73 9.87 -13.43
CA MET A 15 31.42 9.27 -13.70
C MET A 15 31.14 9.34 -15.22
N SER A 16 30.62 8.26 -15.80
CA SER A 16 30.25 8.25 -17.21
C SER A 16 29.04 9.16 -17.45
N VAL A 17 28.93 9.75 -18.65
CA VAL A 17 27.77 10.59 -19.02
C VAL A 17 26.45 9.82 -18.83
N SER A 18 26.44 8.53 -19.14
CA SER A 18 25.29 7.64 -18.94
C SER A 18 24.87 7.48 -17.47
N ASP A 19 25.83 7.52 -16.55
CA ASP A 19 25.58 7.36 -15.11
C ASP A 19 24.99 8.65 -14.51
N THR A 20 25.51 9.81 -14.97
CA THR A 20 24.97 11.12 -14.57
C THR A 20 23.54 11.33 -15.05
N PHE A 21 23.21 10.86 -16.27
CA PHE A 21 21.86 10.90 -16.81
C PHE A 21 20.90 9.99 -16.01
N GLY A 22 21.32 8.76 -15.69
CA GLY A 22 20.52 7.84 -14.88
C GLY A 22 20.19 8.40 -13.50
N LEU A 23 21.17 9.03 -12.84
CA LEU A 23 20.97 9.66 -11.54
C LEU A 23 20.01 10.86 -11.61
N GLN A 24 20.10 11.67 -12.66
CA GLN A 24 19.15 12.78 -12.89
C GLN A 24 17.73 12.24 -13.12
N LEU A 25 17.59 11.20 -13.92
CA LEU A 25 16.30 10.58 -14.19
C LEU A 25 15.67 10.00 -12.92
N ALA A 26 16.45 9.36 -12.06
CA ALA A 26 16.00 8.89 -10.76
C ALA A 26 15.49 10.05 -9.88
N LYS A 27 16.22 11.18 -9.84
CA LYS A 27 15.79 12.38 -9.09
C LYS A 27 14.45 12.92 -9.58
N TYR A 28 14.30 13.13 -10.89
CA TYR A 28 13.03 13.61 -11.46
C TYR A 28 11.88 12.65 -11.20
N THR A 29 12.14 11.34 -11.32
CA THR A 29 11.14 10.30 -11.09
C THR A 29 10.68 10.29 -9.63
N ASN A 30 11.60 10.45 -8.67
CA ASN A 30 11.27 10.53 -7.25
C ASN A 30 10.44 11.77 -6.91
N VAL A 31 10.75 12.93 -7.52
CA VAL A 31 9.94 14.15 -7.37
C VAL A 31 8.55 13.96 -7.96
N ALA A 32 8.44 13.35 -9.14
CA ALA A 32 7.16 13.05 -9.76
C ALA A 32 6.32 12.09 -8.90
N ALA A 33 6.93 11.01 -8.38
CA ALA A 33 6.27 10.07 -7.48
C ALA A 33 5.80 10.75 -6.18
N SER A 34 6.62 11.63 -5.60
CA SER A 34 6.25 12.40 -4.41
C SER A 34 5.07 13.33 -4.68
N THR A 35 5.02 13.94 -5.87
CA THR A 35 3.90 14.79 -6.28
C THR A 35 2.61 13.99 -6.41
N ILE A 36 2.68 12.79 -6.99
CA ILE A 36 1.54 11.86 -7.09
C ILE A 36 1.05 11.46 -5.68
N LEU A 37 1.97 11.16 -4.76
CA LEU A 37 1.63 10.81 -3.38
C LEU A 37 0.89 11.94 -2.67
N ILE A 38 1.38 13.18 -2.79
CA ILE A 38 0.74 14.37 -2.22
C ILE A 38 -0.66 14.58 -2.84
N TYR A 39 -0.76 14.46 -4.17
CA TYR A 39 -2.03 14.59 -4.87
C TYR A 39 -3.06 13.55 -4.42
N ASP A 40 -2.66 12.28 -4.34
CA ASP A 40 -3.55 11.20 -3.88
C ASP A 40 -3.97 11.40 -2.42
N TYR A 41 -3.06 11.90 -1.57
CA TYR A 41 -3.38 12.25 -0.19
C TYR A 41 -4.51 13.28 -0.11
N PHE A 42 -4.42 14.40 -0.84
CA PHE A 42 -5.48 15.41 -0.84
C PHE A 42 -6.80 14.89 -1.39
N VAL A 43 -6.78 14.09 -2.45
CA VAL A 43 -8.00 13.49 -3.03
C VAL A 43 -8.66 12.52 -2.06
N THR A 44 -7.87 11.75 -1.31
CA THR A 44 -8.38 10.72 -0.40
C THR A 44 -8.56 11.19 1.04
N LEU A 45 -8.16 12.43 1.37
CA LEU A 45 -8.23 13.01 2.70
C LEU A 45 -9.66 12.99 3.26
N HIS A 46 -10.65 13.30 2.42
CA HIS A 46 -12.06 13.30 2.84
C HIS A 46 -12.51 11.92 3.34
N SER A 47 -12.20 10.88 2.58
CA SER A 47 -12.51 9.49 2.95
C SER A 47 -11.67 9.01 4.13
N GLU A 48 -10.42 9.47 4.24
CA GLU A 48 -9.55 9.16 5.38
C GLU A 48 -10.10 9.75 6.68
N VAL A 49 -10.50 11.02 6.67
CA VAL A 49 -11.07 11.69 7.85
C VAL A 49 -12.37 11.02 8.27
N GLN A 50 -13.27 10.71 7.32
CA GLN A 50 -14.51 9.98 7.61
C GLN A 50 -14.24 8.61 8.25
N TRP A 51 -13.20 7.92 7.81
CA TRP A 51 -12.86 6.61 8.35
C TRP A 51 -12.13 6.67 9.70
N ALA A 52 -11.23 7.62 9.86
CA ALA A 52 -10.44 7.81 11.07
C ALA A 52 -11.26 8.41 12.21
N TRP A 53 -12.30 9.20 11.90
CA TRP A 53 -13.13 9.85 12.90
C TRP A 53 -14.04 8.85 13.62
N GLY A 54 -13.83 8.69 14.93
CA GLY A 54 -14.69 7.89 15.82
C GLY A 54 -14.40 6.38 15.87
N ARG A 55 -13.37 5.88 15.15
CA ARG A 55 -13.01 4.45 15.16
C ARG A 55 -11.88 4.15 16.13
N LYS A 56 -11.95 3.01 16.82
CA LYS A 56 -10.85 2.52 17.67
C LYS A 56 -9.66 2.11 16.78
N TRP A 57 -8.46 2.52 17.18
CA TRP A 57 -7.21 2.16 16.51
C TRP A 57 -6.96 0.66 16.64
N GLY A 58 -7.25 -0.08 15.57
CA GLY A 58 -6.96 -1.51 15.45
C GLY A 58 -5.74 -1.77 14.57
N ILE A 59 -5.32 -3.05 14.49
CA ILE A 59 -4.13 -3.48 13.73
C ILE A 59 -4.18 -2.97 12.28
N ILE A 60 -5.31 -3.16 11.58
CA ILE A 60 -5.48 -2.70 10.18
C ILE A 60 -5.35 -1.18 10.06
N HIS A 61 -5.81 -0.43 11.07
CA HIS A 61 -5.71 1.03 11.09
C HIS A 61 -4.26 1.50 11.22
N THR A 62 -3.51 0.89 12.14
CA THR A 62 -2.10 1.19 12.32
C THR A 62 -1.29 0.80 11.09
N THR A 63 -1.51 -0.41 10.54
CA THR A 63 -0.82 -0.86 9.31
C THR A 63 -1.13 0.06 8.13
N PHE A 64 -2.38 0.51 8.00
CA PHE A 64 -2.75 1.51 7.00
C PHE A 64 -2.02 2.83 7.18
N ALA A 65 -2.03 3.39 8.40
CA ALA A 65 -1.32 4.64 8.70
C ALA A 65 0.17 4.52 8.36
N VAL A 66 0.84 3.43 8.79
CA VAL A 66 2.25 3.20 8.47
C VAL A 66 2.48 3.13 6.95
N SER A 67 1.67 2.37 6.22
CA SER A 67 1.79 2.26 4.76
C SER A 67 1.59 3.59 4.02
N ARG A 68 0.80 4.51 4.61
CA ARG A 68 0.44 5.80 4.03
C ARG A 68 1.44 6.90 4.38
N TYR A 69 1.95 6.92 5.61
CA TYR A 69 2.84 7.98 6.10
C TYR A 69 4.34 7.64 5.96
N ALA A 70 4.73 6.37 5.93
CA ALA A 70 6.14 5.99 5.74
C ALA A 70 6.73 6.48 4.39
N PRO A 71 6.01 6.41 3.25
CA PRO A 71 6.52 6.92 1.98
C PRO A 71 6.79 8.44 1.99
N PHE A 72 6.02 9.22 2.75
CA PHE A 72 6.29 10.66 2.93
C PHE A 72 7.60 10.90 3.66
N ALA A 73 7.86 10.15 4.74
CA ALA A 73 9.12 10.24 5.47
C ALA A 73 10.30 9.84 4.57
N GLY A 74 10.16 8.74 3.80
CA GLY A 74 11.16 8.30 2.82
C GLY A 74 11.44 9.37 1.76
N ALA A 75 10.41 9.94 1.15
CA ALA A 75 10.53 10.99 0.13
C ALA A 75 11.21 12.26 0.67
N LEU A 76 10.88 12.69 1.89
CA LEU A 76 11.52 13.85 2.54
C LEU A 76 13.00 13.60 2.81
N MET A 77 13.34 12.41 3.32
CA MET A 77 14.74 12.05 3.58
C MET A 77 15.56 11.91 2.30
N THR A 78 14.98 11.32 1.24
CA THR A 78 15.61 11.24 -0.10
C THR A 78 15.83 12.63 -0.71
N SER A 79 14.88 13.55 -0.52
CA SER A 79 15.02 14.93 -0.98
C SER A 79 16.11 15.67 -0.20
N TYR A 80 16.18 15.45 1.12
CA TYR A 80 17.22 16.01 1.97
C TYR A 80 18.63 15.51 1.60
N SER A 81 18.79 14.21 1.34
CA SER A 81 20.09 13.66 0.90
C SER A 81 20.50 14.16 -0.47
N ALA A 82 19.55 14.46 -1.36
CA ALA A 82 19.84 14.99 -2.69
C ALA A 82 20.40 16.43 -2.67
N VAL A 83 20.07 17.22 -1.64
CA VAL A 83 20.51 18.62 -1.50
C VAL A 83 21.72 18.74 -0.57
N LYS A 84 21.88 17.83 0.39
CA LYS A 84 23.01 17.85 1.33
C LYS A 84 24.31 17.45 0.61
N ALA A 85 25.32 18.31 0.66
CA ALA A 85 26.67 17.97 0.23
C ALA A 85 27.35 17.14 1.33
N TRP A 86 27.60 15.85 1.07
CA TRP A 86 28.11 14.91 2.08
C TRP A 86 29.61 15.03 2.38
N GLY A 87 30.37 15.82 1.62
CA GLY A 87 31.80 16.05 1.87
C GLY A 87 32.56 14.74 2.12
N ASN A 88 33.25 14.65 3.26
CA ASN A 88 33.93 13.44 3.74
C ASN A 88 33.17 12.72 4.88
N GLN A 89 31.90 13.05 5.14
CA GLN A 89 31.11 12.42 6.19
C GLN A 89 30.54 11.07 5.73
N ASP A 90 30.56 10.08 6.62
CA ASP A 90 29.93 8.77 6.39
C ASP A 90 28.42 8.93 6.22
N CYS A 91 27.94 8.68 5.00
CA CYS A 91 26.54 8.74 4.59
C CYS A 91 25.79 7.40 4.76
N ALA A 92 26.53 6.31 5.01
CA ALA A 92 25.99 4.98 5.23
C ALA A 92 24.84 4.91 6.24
N PRO A 93 24.95 5.45 7.48
CA PRO A 93 23.87 5.33 8.47
C PRO A 93 22.58 6.06 8.04
N PHE A 94 22.72 7.12 7.24
CA PHE A 94 21.56 7.83 6.70
C PHE A 94 20.88 7.01 5.60
N ASN A 95 21.67 6.42 4.69
CA ASN A 95 21.13 5.57 3.63
C ASN A 95 20.43 4.33 4.21
N ASP A 96 21.01 3.72 5.25
CA ASP A 96 20.40 2.59 5.95
C ASP A 96 19.08 2.98 6.61
N ALA A 97 19.01 4.16 7.23
CA ALA A 97 17.77 4.68 7.80
C ALA A 97 16.69 4.93 6.73
N VAL A 98 17.07 5.49 5.58
CA VAL A 98 16.17 5.69 4.43
C VAL A 98 15.65 4.35 3.93
N ASN A 99 16.51 3.36 3.72
CA ASN A 99 16.11 2.01 3.32
C ASN A 99 15.17 1.37 4.34
N GLY A 100 15.45 1.51 5.64
CA GLY A 100 14.59 0.99 6.71
C GLY A 100 13.15 1.54 6.66
N ILE A 101 12.98 2.84 6.40
CA ILE A 101 11.66 3.45 6.24
C ILE A 101 10.94 2.94 5.00
N HIS A 102 11.65 2.78 3.89
CA HIS A 102 11.09 2.20 2.67
C HIS A 102 10.62 0.75 2.89
N PHE A 103 11.44 -0.09 3.53
CA PHE A 103 11.06 -1.46 3.89
C PHE A 103 9.84 -1.50 4.82
N LEU A 104 9.78 -0.62 5.82
CA LEU A 104 8.63 -0.52 6.71
C LEU A 104 7.33 -0.20 5.94
N GLY A 105 7.41 0.72 4.98
CA GLY A 105 6.29 1.05 4.09
C GLY A 105 5.82 -0.15 3.27
N ILE A 106 6.76 -0.89 2.67
CA ILE A 106 6.46 -2.11 1.89
C ILE A 106 5.79 -3.16 2.78
N ILE A 107 6.37 -3.49 3.95
CA ILE A 107 5.82 -4.49 4.88
C ILE A 107 4.38 -4.10 5.29
N ALA A 108 4.14 -2.83 5.54
CA ALA A 108 2.82 -2.34 5.89
C ALA A 108 1.83 -2.48 4.71
N SER A 109 2.22 -2.10 3.50
CA SER A 109 1.40 -2.27 2.30
C SER A 109 1.08 -3.75 2.03
N GLU A 110 2.06 -4.64 2.10
CA GLU A 110 1.88 -6.10 1.95
C GLU A 110 0.94 -6.65 3.03
N GLY A 111 1.06 -6.16 4.26
CA GLY A 111 0.14 -6.49 5.35
C GLY A 111 -1.32 -6.17 5.02
N LEU A 112 -1.59 -5.05 4.34
CA LEU A 112 -2.94 -4.71 3.87
C LEU A 112 -3.44 -5.65 2.78
N LEU A 113 -2.57 -6.06 1.85
CA LEU A 113 -2.91 -7.03 0.81
C LEU A 113 -3.25 -8.40 1.43
N ILE A 114 -2.47 -8.86 2.40
CA ILE A 114 -2.75 -10.09 3.16
C ILE A 114 -4.08 -9.97 3.93
N ALA A 115 -4.31 -8.86 4.63
CA ALA A 115 -5.55 -8.61 5.36
C ALA A 115 -6.78 -8.69 4.43
N ARG A 116 -6.63 -8.24 3.19
CA ARG A 116 -7.66 -8.37 2.16
C ARG A 116 -7.90 -9.82 1.75
N VAL A 117 -6.85 -10.59 1.47
CA VAL A 117 -7.00 -12.01 1.14
C VAL A 117 -7.69 -12.76 2.28
N TYR A 118 -7.35 -12.43 3.52
CA TYR A 118 -8.02 -12.95 4.70
C TYR A 118 -9.53 -12.62 4.72
N ALA A 119 -9.91 -11.37 4.45
CA ALA A 119 -11.31 -10.98 4.35
C ALA A 119 -12.06 -11.76 3.26
N PHE A 120 -11.44 -11.94 2.08
CA PHE A 120 -12.03 -12.69 0.97
C PHE A 120 -12.07 -14.21 1.20
N SER A 121 -11.23 -14.74 2.09
CA SER A 121 -11.26 -16.16 2.44
C SER A 121 -12.47 -16.56 3.30
N GLY A 122 -13.30 -15.59 3.70
CA GLY A 122 -14.37 -15.80 4.67
C GLY A 122 -13.83 -15.86 6.11
N ASN A 123 -12.82 -15.03 6.43
CA ASN A 123 -12.18 -14.96 7.75
C ASN A 123 -11.53 -16.27 8.23
N LYS A 124 -11.13 -17.15 7.30
CA LYS A 124 -10.45 -18.40 7.63
C LYS A 124 -9.01 -18.12 8.04
N LYS A 125 -8.70 -18.32 9.32
CA LYS A 125 -7.36 -18.06 9.90
C LYS A 125 -6.23 -18.82 9.21
N ALA A 126 -6.53 -19.95 8.57
CA ALA A 126 -5.55 -20.74 7.82
C ALA A 126 -4.84 -19.93 6.72
N TYR A 127 -5.58 -19.14 5.92
CA TYR A 127 -4.98 -18.32 4.87
C TYR A 127 -4.12 -17.18 5.43
N LEU A 128 -4.57 -16.57 6.54
CA LEU A 128 -3.80 -15.52 7.21
C LEU A 128 -2.48 -16.06 7.75
N ILE A 129 -2.51 -17.19 8.46
CA ILE A 129 -1.32 -17.82 9.04
C ILE A 129 -0.36 -18.25 7.93
N ALA A 130 -0.87 -18.87 6.86
CA ALA A 130 -0.05 -19.33 5.74
C ALA A 130 0.62 -18.17 4.97
N LEU A 131 -0.11 -17.08 4.72
CA LEU A 131 0.44 -15.92 4.01
C LEU A 131 1.41 -15.11 4.88
N LEU A 132 1.13 -14.98 6.18
CA LEU A 132 2.06 -14.33 7.11
C LEU A 132 3.33 -15.15 7.31
N SER A 133 3.24 -16.46 7.45
CA SER A 133 4.42 -17.32 7.59
C SER A 133 5.27 -17.27 6.32
N PHE A 134 4.64 -17.34 5.15
CA PHE A 134 5.32 -17.24 3.87
C PHE A 134 5.97 -15.87 3.65
N GLY A 135 5.25 -14.79 3.96
CA GLY A 135 5.78 -13.42 3.92
C GLY A 135 6.95 -13.21 4.89
N LEU A 136 6.89 -13.79 6.09
CA LEU A 136 7.99 -13.74 7.05
C LEU A 136 9.24 -14.46 6.53
N VAL A 137 9.08 -15.64 5.93
CA VAL A 137 10.20 -16.37 5.32
C VAL A 137 10.86 -15.55 4.21
N ILE A 138 10.04 -14.93 3.33
CA ILE A 138 10.53 -14.05 2.27
C ILE A 138 11.24 -12.82 2.82
N LEU A 139 10.69 -12.20 3.87
CA LEU A 139 11.30 -11.05 4.53
C LEU A 139 12.66 -11.41 5.13
N VAL A 140 12.74 -12.51 5.88
CA VAL A 140 13.99 -12.98 6.49
C VAL A 140 15.01 -13.32 5.41
N ALA A 141 14.61 -14.00 4.34
CA ALA A 141 15.49 -14.27 3.20
C ALA A 141 16.00 -12.95 2.59
N SER A 142 15.11 -11.98 2.36
CA SER A 142 15.47 -10.68 1.79
C SER A 142 16.49 -9.93 2.65
N VAL A 143 16.34 -9.96 3.98
CA VAL A 143 17.29 -9.34 4.93
C VAL A 143 18.64 -10.06 4.90
N ILE A 144 18.65 -11.39 4.92
CA ILE A 144 19.89 -12.18 4.86
C ILE A 144 20.63 -11.92 3.55
N LEU A 145 19.93 -11.91 2.42
CA LEU A 145 20.51 -11.63 1.11
C LEU A 145 21.03 -10.18 1.01
N SER A 146 20.39 -9.23 1.69
CA SER A 146 20.84 -7.83 1.73
C SER A 146 22.05 -7.64 2.65
N ALA A 147 22.16 -8.42 3.73
CA ALA A 147 23.27 -8.37 4.69
C ALA A 147 24.50 -9.20 4.25
N ALA A 148 24.34 -10.14 3.32
CA ALA A 148 25.45 -10.92 2.78
C ALA A 148 26.24 -10.08 1.76
N PRO A 149 27.55 -9.82 1.96
CA PRO A 149 28.37 -9.12 0.99
C PRO A 149 28.62 -10.03 -0.22
N ILE A 150 27.77 -9.94 -1.25
CA ILE A 150 28.08 -10.53 -2.54
C ILE A 150 29.10 -9.61 -3.20
N ASN A 151 30.38 -9.89 -2.92
CA ASN A 151 31.52 -9.14 -3.45
C ASN A 151 31.64 -9.35 -4.98
N PHE A 152 30.90 -8.58 -5.77
CA PHE A 152 31.32 -8.29 -7.13
C PHE A 152 32.41 -7.23 -7.05
N ASN A 153 33.65 -7.69 -7.06
CA ASN A 153 34.85 -6.88 -6.99
C ASN A 153 34.94 -5.97 -8.24
N ILE A 154 34.30 -4.79 -8.20
CA ILE A 154 34.43 -3.76 -9.22
C ILE A 154 35.49 -2.76 -8.74
N PRO A 155 36.67 -2.70 -9.38
CA PRO A 155 37.68 -1.70 -9.05
C PRO A 155 37.18 -0.32 -9.48
N GLY A 156 37.05 0.60 -8.50
CA GLY A 156 36.69 1.99 -8.78
C GLY A 156 35.39 2.50 -8.17
N ALA A 157 34.83 1.83 -7.15
CA ALA A 157 33.70 2.33 -6.38
C ALA A 157 33.94 3.80 -5.98
N GLY A 158 33.11 4.69 -6.53
CA GLY A 158 33.06 6.09 -6.13
C GLY A 158 32.65 6.22 -4.66
N PRO A 159 32.67 7.44 -4.10
CA PRO A 159 32.36 7.63 -2.68
C PRO A 159 31.01 6.99 -2.33
N PRO A 160 30.86 6.40 -1.12
CA PRO A 160 29.71 5.61 -0.66
C PRO A 160 28.37 6.37 -0.59
N CYS A 161 28.33 7.60 -1.10
CA CYS A 161 27.23 8.56 -1.00
C CYS A 161 26.55 8.83 -2.35
N VAL A 162 26.89 8.06 -3.37
CA VAL A 162 26.13 8.02 -4.62
C VAL A 162 25.07 6.93 -4.45
N PHE A 163 23.81 7.22 -4.79
CA PHE A 163 22.68 6.29 -4.86
C PHE A 163 22.94 5.20 -5.93
N GLU A 164 24.00 4.42 -5.78
CA GLU A 164 24.23 3.20 -6.54
C GLU A 164 23.72 2.05 -5.69
N GLY A 165 22.59 1.49 -6.11
CA GLY A 165 22.11 0.23 -5.55
C GLY A 165 23.18 -0.84 -5.77
N ALA A 166 23.43 -1.68 -4.76
CA ALA A 166 24.21 -2.88 -4.99
C ALA A 166 23.39 -3.84 -5.86
N ARG A 167 24.02 -4.59 -6.79
CA ARG A 167 23.31 -5.65 -7.54
C ARG A 167 22.67 -6.69 -6.63
N SER A 168 23.12 -6.80 -5.37
CA SER A 168 22.49 -7.62 -4.34
C SER A 168 21.04 -7.21 -4.04
N SER A 169 20.63 -5.97 -4.31
CA SER A 169 19.25 -5.50 -4.14
C SER A 169 18.27 -6.08 -5.17
N ALA A 170 18.73 -6.65 -6.29
CA ALA A 170 17.83 -7.26 -7.28
C ALA A 170 17.08 -8.49 -6.73
N LEU A 171 17.75 -9.27 -5.87
CA LEU A 171 17.21 -10.50 -5.30
C LEU A 171 16.06 -10.26 -4.29
N PRO A 172 16.16 -9.34 -3.31
CA PRO A 172 15.04 -9.04 -2.41
C PRO A 172 13.81 -8.48 -3.15
N TYR A 173 13.99 -7.64 -4.17
CA TYR A 173 12.87 -7.21 -5.03
C TYR A 173 12.28 -8.36 -5.85
N GLY A 174 13.10 -9.30 -6.32
CA GLY A 174 12.62 -10.51 -6.99
C GLY A 174 11.78 -11.40 -6.06
N LEU A 175 12.19 -11.57 -4.80
CA LEU A 175 11.43 -12.31 -3.79
C LEU A 175 10.11 -11.60 -3.45
N LEU A 176 10.12 -10.27 -3.35
CA LEU A 176 8.91 -9.46 -3.15
C LEU A 176 7.94 -9.63 -4.32
N MET A 177 8.42 -9.52 -5.57
CA MET A 177 7.59 -9.74 -6.76
C MET A 177 6.99 -11.14 -6.78
N PHE A 178 7.75 -12.16 -6.38
CA PHE A 178 7.23 -13.52 -6.25
C PHE A 178 6.11 -13.61 -5.22
N PHE A 179 6.25 -12.95 -4.06
CA PHE A 179 5.21 -12.88 -3.04
C PHE A 179 3.93 -12.21 -3.58
N GLU A 180 4.06 -11.09 -4.29
CA GLU A 180 2.93 -10.39 -4.90
C GLU A 180 2.18 -11.26 -5.91
N ILE A 181 2.91 -12.05 -6.74
CA ILE A 181 2.30 -13.00 -7.67
C ILE A 181 1.50 -14.06 -6.91
N VAL A 182 2.04 -14.59 -5.81
CA VAL A 182 1.34 -15.56 -4.95
C VAL A 182 0.08 -14.94 -4.35
N LEU A 183 0.12 -13.70 -3.86
CA LEU A 183 -1.05 -12.98 -3.36
C LEU A 183 -2.10 -12.78 -4.44
N MET A 184 -1.69 -12.34 -5.64
CA MET A 184 -2.57 -12.14 -6.78
C MET A 184 -3.25 -13.45 -7.19
N PHE A 185 -2.48 -14.54 -7.34
CA PHE A 185 -3.01 -15.85 -7.72
C PHE A 185 -3.95 -16.41 -6.65
N THR A 186 -3.59 -16.29 -5.38
CA THR A 186 -4.45 -16.69 -4.26
C THR A 186 -5.77 -15.92 -4.27
N THR A 187 -5.72 -14.61 -4.51
CA THR A 187 -6.91 -13.76 -4.62
C THR A 187 -7.79 -14.18 -5.81
N ALA A 188 -7.17 -14.45 -6.97
CA ALA A 188 -7.88 -14.91 -8.17
C ALA A 188 -8.51 -16.29 -7.98
N PHE A 189 -7.81 -17.21 -7.31
CA PHE A 189 -8.31 -18.54 -7.00
C PHE A 189 -9.49 -18.48 -6.02
N LEU A 190 -9.37 -17.68 -4.95
CA LEU A 190 -10.46 -17.46 -4.01
C LEU A 190 -11.69 -16.87 -4.69
N ARG A 191 -11.47 -15.92 -5.62
CA ARG A 191 -12.53 -15.38 -6.47
C ARG A 191 -13.17 -16.49 -7.29
N TYR A 192 -12.41 -17.26 -8.05
CA TYR A 192 -12.96 -18.32 -8.90
C TYR A 192 -13.81 -19.31 -8.09
N ARG A 193 -13.33 -19.71 -6.92
CA ARG A 193 -14.04 -20.62 -6.02
C ARG A 193 -15.34 -20.03 -5.45
N HIS A 194 -15.34 -18.74 -5.07
CA HIS A 194 -16.51 -18.09 -4.49
C HIS A 194 -17.54 -17.65 -5.55
N TYR A 195 -17.07 -17.35 -6.76
CA TYR A 195 -17.89 -16.91 -7.89
C TYR A 195 -18.75 -18.02 -8.48
N PHE A 196 -18.46 -19.29 -8.19
CA PHE A 196 -19.27 -20.42 -8.66
C PHE A 196 -20.64 -20.54 -7.96
N GLY A 197 -21.00 -19.64 -7.03
CA GLY A 197 -22.24 -19.76 -6.22
C GLY A 197 -23.13 -18.52 -6.11
N PHE A 198 -22.69 -17.30 -6.44
CA PHE A 198 -23.46 -16.06 -6.17
C PHE A 198 -23.48 -15.08 -7.36
N HIS A 199 -24.67 -14.73 -7.83
CA HIS A 199 -24.94 -13.84 -8.98
C HIS A 199 -24.92 -12.32 -8.66
N ASN A 200 -24.44 -11.92 -7.48
CA ASN A 200 -24.55 -10.52 -7.04
C ASN A 200 -23.57 -9.59 -7.78
N LYS A 201 -24.12 -8.66 -8.56
CA LYS A 201 -23.40 -7.65 -9.34
C LYS A 201 -22.42 -6.81 -8.49
N LEU A 202 -22.83 -6.45 -7.27
CA LEU A 202 -22.00 -5.70 -6.32
C LEU A 202 -20.70 -6.42 -5.98
N ILE A 203 -20.78 -7.72 -5.67
CA ILE A 203 -19.61 -8.55 -5.34
C ILE A 203 -18.69 -8.62 -6.56
N ARG A 204 -19.24 -8.84 -7.76
CA ARG A 204 -18.45 -8.92 -8.99
C ARG A 204 -17.61 -7.66 -9.25
N ASP A 205 -18.20 -6.49 -9.05
CA ASP A 205 -17.54 -5.22 -9.37
C ASP A 205 -16.42 -4.92 -8.35
N ILE A 206 -16.66 -5.16 -7.05
CA ILE A 206 -15.63 -5.08 -5.98
C ILE A 206 -14.43 -5.99 -6.26
N TYR A 207 -14.69 -7.21 -6.70
CA TYR A 207 -13.65 -8.20 -6.99
C TYR A 207 -12.89 -7.87 -8.27
N ARG A 208 -13.56 -7.33 -9.30
CA ARG A 208 -12.93 -6.89 -10.55
C ARG A 208 -11.95 -5.75 -10.28
N ASP A 209 -12.39 -4.74 -9.56
CA ASP A 209 -11.55 -3.60 -9.23
C ASP A 209 -10.38 -4.05 -8.34
N GLY A 210 -10.66 -4.94 -7.39
CA GLY A 210 -9.65 -5.49 -6.51
C GLY A 210 -8.49 -6.21 -7.19
N LEU A 211 -8.81 -7.10 -8.13
CA LEU A 211 -7.81 -7.83 -8.91
C LEU A 211 -7.07 -6.92 -9.90
N LEU A 212 -7.74 -5.93 -10.48
CA LEU A 212 -7.09 -4.96 -11.35
C LEU A 212 -6.01 -4.18 -10.59
N TYR A 213 -6.29 -3.73 -9.36
CA TYR A 213 -5.28 -3.06 -8.55
C TYR A 213 -4.11 -3.98 -8.16
N MET A 214 -4.37 -5.23 -7.78
CA MET A 214 -3.30 -6.21 -7.49
C MET A 214 -2.43 -6.47 -8.73
N PHE A 215 -3.06 -6.60 -9.91
CA PHE A 215 -2.37 -6.77 -11.18
C PHE A 215 -1.49 -5.56 -11.51
N CYS A 216 -1.99 -4.33 -11.29
CA CYS A 216 -1.19 -3.11 -11.45
C CYS A 216 0.02 -3.10 -10.52
N ILE A 217 -0.13 -3.49 -9.25
CA ILE A 217 0.98 -3.59 -8.29
C ILE A 217 2.04 -4.58 -8.82
N THR A 218 1.62 -5.80 -9.17
CA THR A 218 2.53 -6.83 -9.68
C THR A 218 3.24 -6.40 -10.97
N MET A 219 2.55 -5.68 -11.87
CA MET A 219 3.17 -5.13 -13.08
C MET A 219 4.23 -4.08 -12.74
N ILE A 220 3.95 -3.15 -11.83
CA ILE A 220 4.92 -2.13 -11.40
C ILE A 220 6.14 -2.79 -10.76
N SER A 221 5.94 -3.77 -9.86
CA SER A 221 7.00 -4.55 -9.24
C SER A 221 7.83 -5.33 -10.27
N THR A 222 7.17 -5.90 -11.28
CA THR A 222 7.85 -6.58 -12.40
C THR A 222 8.75 -5.62 -13.19
N VAL A 223 8.25 -4.43 -13.51
CA VAL A 223 9.04 -3.40 -14.20
C VAL A 223 10.22 -2.96 -13.33
N ASN A 224 10.05 -2.81 -12.01
CA ASN A 224 11.14 -2.46 -11.11
C ASN A 224 12.25 -3.54 -11.09
N VAL A 225 11.88 -4.82 -11.03
CA VAL A 225 12.84 -5.92 -11.09
C VAL A 225 13.57 -5.97 -12.44
N ILE A 226 12.85 -5.76 -13.55
CA ILE A 226 13.47 -5.69 -14.89
C ILE A 226 14.48 -4.55 -14.95
N VAL A 227 14.12 -3.36 -14.46
CA VAL A 227 15.04 -2.22 -14.45
C VAL A 227 16.27 -2.51 -13.59
N THR A 228 16.09 -3.08 -12.40
CA THR A 228 17.19 -3.39 -11.48
C THR A 228 18.12 -4.49 -11.99
N THR A 229 17.62 -5.42 -12.83
CA THR A 229 18.40 -6.54 -13.37
C THR A 229 19.05 -6.25 -14.72
N VAL A 230 18.40 -5.45 -15.56
CA VAL A 230 18.82 -5.19 -16.95
C VAL A 230 19.61 -3.89 -17.07
N LEU A 231 19.24 -2.84 -16.33
CA LEU A 231 19.90 -1.54 -16.44
C LEU A 231 21.13 -1.43 -15.52
N PRO A 232 22.09 -0.54 -15.85
CA PRO A 232 23.23 -0.26 -14.97
C PRO A 232 22.80 0.33 -13.62
N LEU A 233 23.65 0.18 -12.61
CA LEU A 233 23.34 0.46 -11.19
C LEU A 233 22.82 1.87 -10.92
N SER A 234 23.18 2.83 -11.78
CA SER A 234 22.71 4.22 -11.71
C SER A 234 21.20 4.38 -11.91
N TYR A 235 20.50 3.35 -12.42
CA TYR A 235 19.05 3.34 -12.65
C TYR A 235 18.27 2.51 -11.62
N SER A 236 18.93 1.74 -10.76
CA SER A 236 18.28 0.78 -9.84
C SER A 236 17.32 1.45 -8.85
N GLU A 237 17.59 2.70 -8.46
CA GLU A 237 16.78 3.45 -7.50
C GLU A 237 15.68 4.29 -8.17
N MET A 238 15.63 4.31 -9.50
CA MET A 238 14.67 5.13 -10.26
C MET A 238 13.22 4.73 -9.98
N LEU A 239 12.97 3.43 -9.84
CA LEU A 239 11.62 2.88 -9.70
C LEU A 239 11.25 2.46 -8.28
N ASN A 240 12.18 2.54 -7.33
CA ASN A 240 11.95 2.19 -5.93
C ASN A 240 10.90 3.10 -5.26
N THR A 241 11.11 4.42 -5.31
CA THR A 241 10.12 5.37 -4.76
C THR A 241 8.77 5.31 -5.48
N PRO A 242 8.69 5.31 -6.83
CA PRO A 242 7.43 5.09 -7.55
C PRO A 242 6.71 3.80 -7.16
N GLN A 243 7.43 2.69 -7.00
CA GLN A 243 6.84 1.43 -6.58
C GLN A 243 6.18 1.60 -5.22
N ILE A 244 6.90 2.12 -4.23
CA ILE A 244 6.39 2.28 -2.86
C ILE A 244 5.19 3.22 -2.80
N VAL A 245 5.24 4.33 -3.54
CA VAL A 245 4.11 5.26 -3.69
C VAL A 245 2.91 4.54 -4.30
N ALA A 246 3.13 3.74 -5.36
CA ALA A 246 2.07 2.97 -5.98
C ALA A 246 1.46 1.95 -5.01
N HIS A 247 2.27 1.18 -4.27
CA HIS A 247 1.77 0.26 -3.24
C HIS A 247 0.92 0.98 -2.18
N SER A 248 1.36 2.15 -1.73
CA SER A 248 0.65 2.95 -0.73
C SER A 248 -0.71 3.49 -1.23
N VAL A 249 -0.70 4.09 -2.42
CA VAL A 249 -1.90 4.65 -3.08
C VAL A 249 -2.90 3.54 -3.39
N LEU A 250 -2.43 2.44 -3.98
CA LEU A 250 -3.28 1.32 -4.38
C LEU A 250 -3.85 0.62 -3.14
N ALA A 251 -3.05 0.39 -2.10
CA ALA A 251 -3.54 -0.17 -0.84
C ALA A 251 -4.60 0.73 -0.18
N SER A 252 -4.41 2.06 -0.24
CA SER A 252 -5.38 3.02 0.29
C SER A 252 -6.71 2.98 -0.47
N ARG A 253 -6.67 3.04 -1.80
CA ARG A 253 -7.86 3.00 -2.65
C ARG A 253 -8.61 1.69 -2.50
N ILE A 254 -7.89 0.57 -2.40
CA ILE A 254 -8.48 -0.73 -2.11
C ILE A 254 -9.23 -0.70 -0.78
N LEU A 255 -8.62 -0.16 0.28
CA LEU A 255 -9.23 -0.11 1.61
C LEU A 255 -10.51 0.74 1.61
N PHE A 256 -10.47 1.94 1.01
CA PHE A 256 -11.65 2.81 0.94
C PHE A 256 -12.77 2.20 0.09
N ASN A 257 -12.44 1.60 -1.05
CA ASN A 257 -13.44 0.92 -1.88
C ASN A 257 -14.12 -0.21 -1.12
N LEU A 258 -13.38 -1.01 -0.35
CA LEU A 258 -13.98 -2.07 0.47
C LEU A 258 -14.94 -1.52 1.53
N GLN A 259 -14.69 -0.32 2.06
CA GLN A 259 -15.52 0.28 3.09
C GLN A 259 -16.75 0.97 2.55
N ALA A 260 -16.60 1.76 1.49
CA ALA A 260 -17.73 2.39 0.80
C ALA A 260 -18.77 1.34 0.40
N ASN A 261 -18.31 0.14 0.00
CA ASN A 261 -19.18 -0.98 -0.32
C ASN A 261 -19.80 -1.67 0.91
N LYS A 262 -19.11 -1.72 2.06
CA LYS A 262 -19.73 -2.19 3.31
C LYS A 262 -20.86 -1.26 3.73
N GLU A 263 -20.63 0.04 3.65
CA GLU A 263 -21.64 1.06 3.96
C GLU A 263 -22.82 0.97 2.98
N GLN A 264 -22.55 0.85 1.68
CA GLN A 264 -23.58 0.61 0.65
C GLN A 264 -24.26 -0.77 0.73
N SER A 265 -23.74 -1.74 1.46
CA SER A 265 -24.46 -3.00 1.73
C SER A 265 -25.39 -2.87 2.94
N ILE A 266 -25.05 -1.99 3.88
CA ILE A 266 -25.87 -1.70 5.06
C ILE A 266 -27.05 -0.80 4.69
N VAL A 267 -26.84 0.21 3.84
CA VAL A 267 -27.87 1.18 3.42
C VAL A 267 -29.10 0.55 2.73
N PRO A 268 -29.00 -0.38 1.76
CA PRO A 268 -30.16 -1.01 1.15
C PRO A 268 -30.83 -1.99 2.11
N THR A 269 -30.11 -2.63 3.04
CA THR A 269 -30.73 -3.43 4.11
C THR A 269 -31.54 -2.53 5.04
N PHE A 270 -30.96 -1.42 5.50
CA PHE A 270 -31.62 -0.45 6.37
C PHE A 270 -32.83 0.21 5.68
N LEU A 271 -32.71 0.61 4.41
CA LEU A 271 -33.83 1.10 3.60
C LEU A 271 -34.89 0.01 3.33
N SER A 272 -34.50 -1.24 3.09
CA SER A 272 -35.46 -2.34 2.89
C SER A 272 -36.20 -2.74 4.17
N THR A 273 -35.65 -2.47 5.35
CA THR A 273 -36.30 -2.69 6.65
C THR A 273 -37.20 -1.50 7.02
N ILE A 274 -36.74 -0.27 6.77
CA ILE A 274 -37.48 0.94 7.17
C ILE A 274 -38.61 1.28 6.19
N VAL A 275 -38.44 1.13 4.88
CA VAL A 275 -39.48 1.48 3.90
C VAL A 275 -40.81 0.74 4.14
N PRO A 276 -40.86 -0.58 4.42
CA PRO A 276 -42.11 -1.25 4.77
C PRO A 276 -42.65 -0.85 6.15
N GLU A 277 -41.78 -0.62 7.15
CA GLU A 277 -42.20 -0.22 8.51
C GLU A 277 -42.78 1.21 8.55
N MET A 278 -42.26 2.10 7.69
CA MET A 278 -42.77 3.45 7.52
C MET A 278 -44.06 3.51 6.67
N GLN A 279 -44.32 2.48 5.85
CA GLN A 279 -45.57 2.30 5.11
C GLN A 279 -46.67 1.61 5.91
N SER A 280 -46.35 0.85 6.96
CA SER A 280 -47.34 0.26 7.89
C SER A 280 -47.76 1.20 9.02
N LEU A 281 -46.95 2.23 9.32
CA LEU A 281 -47.24 3.21 10.36
C LEU A 281 -48.51 4.08 10.10
N PRO A 282 -48.85 4.48 8.86
CA PRO A 282 -50.09 5.19 8.54
C PRO A 282 -51.33 4.33 8.81
N ASP A 283 -51.29 3.04 8.41
CA ASP A 283 -52.42 2.12 8.53
C ASP A 283 -52.71 1.74 9.99
N GLU A 284 -51.66 1.52 10.81
CA GLU A 284 -51.85 1.28 12.25
C GLU A 284 -52.37 2.52 12.99
N LEU A 285 -51.93 3.73 12.62
CA LEU A 285 -52.45 4.97 13.21
C LEU A 285 -53.93 5.21 12.85
N GLN A 286 -54.35 4.86 11.63
CA GLN A 286 -55.75 4.92 11.21
C GLN A 286 -56.62 3.87 11.93
N ALA A 287 -56.16 2.62 12.02
CA ALA A 287 -56.86 1.55 12.73
C ALA A 287 -56.97 1.81 14.25
N ARG A 288 -55.94 2.44 14.84
CA ARG A 288 -55.94 2.84 16.26
C ARG A 288 -56.85 4.05 16.53
N HIS A 289 -57.12 4.89 15.53
CA HIS A 289 -58.12 5.95 15.65
C HIS A 289 -59.55 5.40 15.60
N GLU A 290 -59.84 4.48 14.67
CA GLU A 290 -61.17 3.84 14.57
C GLU A 290 -61.51 2.98 15.80
N SER A 291 -60.56 2.20 16.30
CA SER A 291 -60.78 1.36 17.49
C SER A 291 -60.93 2.17 18.80
N ARG A 292 -60.46 3.43 18.84
CA ARG A 292 -60.66 4.32 19.99
C ARG A 292 -62.04 4.96 20.03
N GLU A 293 -62.71 5.11 18.88
CA GLU A 293 -64.09 5.61 18.83
C GLU A 293 -65.12 4.51 19.18
N ILE A 294 -64.79 3.24 18.94
CA ILE A 294 -65.69 2.10 19.20
C ILE A 294 -65.78 1.75 20.70
N PHE A 295 -64.77 2.12 21.52
CA PHE A 295 -64.73 1.81 22.94
C PHE A 295 -65.16 3.00 23.82
N THR A 296 -66.34 3.56 23.55
CA THR A 296 -67.05 4.39 24.53
C THR A 296 -68.11 3.50 25.20
N PRO A 297 -67.97 3.09 26.48
CA PRO A 297 -68.93 2.18 27.09
C PRO A 297 -70.23 2.92 27.40
N ALA A 298 -71.32 2.41 26.84
CA ALA A 298 -72.67 2.75 27.27
C ALA A 298 -72.92 2.19 28.69
N GLY A 299 -73.25 3.09 29.62
CA GLY A 299 -73.80 2.80 30.96
C GLY A 299 -74.14 4.17 31.57
N GLN A 300 -75.34 4.48 32.05
CA GLN A 300 -76.32 3.69 32.80
C GLN A 300 -77.72 4.33 32.61
N PRO A 301 -78.83 3.57 32.70
CA PRO A 301 -80.16 4.11 32.95
C PRO A 301 -80.41 4.13 34.46
N ASP A 302 -80.79 5.27 35.04
CA ASP A 302 -81.41 5.28 36.37
C ASP A 302 -82.50 6.35 36.45
N GLN A 303 -83.61 5.91 37.04
CA GLN A 303 -84.87 6.59 37.28
C GLN A 303 -84.77 7.60 38.42
N ALA A 304 -85.33 8.80 38.25
CA ALA A 304 -86.18 9.55 39.20
C ALA A 304 -86.37 11.00 38.70
#